data_AF-A0A350PLK0-F1
#
_entry.id   AF-A0A350PLK0-F1
#
_cell.length_a   1.000
_cell.length_b   1.000
_cell.length_c   1.000
_cell.angle_alpha   90.00
_cell.angle_beta   90.00
_cell.angle_gamma   90.00
#
_symmetry.space_group_name_H-M   'P 1'
#
loop_
_entity.id
_entity.type
_entity.pdbx_description
1 polymer ?
#
loop_
_entity_poly.entity_id
_entity_poly.type
_entity_poly.pdbx_seq_one_letter_code
_entity_poly.pdbx_strand_id
1 'polypeptide(L)'
;AEADAELIEPAFLPFYTTSSGTSMATPHVAGIVALLLEVDPTLTPDEVKSILQSTATNMQSRESWEVGTGYVNAFAAVQKTYDRNAEFGSTINANREFNGEAQFDVQTTPFTVNYDPTGVTNETHNFSLTGDESVLSVRVSLEGVAGETGNPVNLIVIDPNGVEYSSGIPVLFTLTYLREVQVTNPIAGDWTVEIRGLRGDEANPTNGVGIAETVSGIIKTQTASGYTGLNDISGHPAETAIKLAISERLTDSFNDKNYKPNKNLKRIELAEYLVMGQEIRQSLPLDGTTFSDVDGAFETLITQSVVAQGAPLKDTTQFDDGVMLTSSVSSFNP
;
A
#
# COMPACT_ATOMS: atom_id res chain seq x y z
N ALA A 1 -3.36 -23.32 -14.70
CA ALA A 1 -3.03 -23.79 -16.06
C ALA A 1 -2.46 -22.66 -16.91
N GLU A 2 -3.22 -21.61 -17.23
CA GLU A 2 -2.70 -20.41 -17.94
C GLU A 2 -1.63 -19.68 -17.12
N ALA A 3 -1.94 -19.32 -15.86
CA ALA A 3 -0.95 -18.73 -14.95
C ALA A 3 0.29 -19.63 -14.69
N ASP A 4 0.16 -20.94 -14.83
CA ASP A 4 1.30 -21.86 -14.66
C ASP A 4 2.25 -21.76 -15.85
N ALA A 5 1.71 -21.74 -17.07
CA ALA A 5 2.49 -21.65 -18.30
C ALA A 5 3.23 -20.30 -18.43
N GLU A 6 2.70 -19.24 -17.82
CA GLU A 6 3.34 -17.92 -17.78
C GLU A 6 4.43 -17.79 -16.72
N LEU A 7 4.20 -18.38 -15.52
CA LEU A 7 5.05 -18.13 -14.34
C LEU A 7 6.09 -19.23 -14.08
N ILE A 8 5.93 -20.41 -14.66
CA ILE A 8 6.76 -21.59 -14.39
C ILE A 8 7.47 -22.00 -15.68
N GLU A 9 8.80 -22.15 -15.62
CA GLU A 9 9.55 -22.61 -16.78
C GLU A 9 9.02 -23.98 -17.26
N PRO A 10 8.96 -24.25 -18.58
CA PRO A 10 8.33 -25.45 -19.13
C PRO A 10 8.84 -26.78 -18.55
N ALA A 11 10.12 -26.82 -18.15
CA ALA A 11 10.73 -28.00 -17.53
C ALA A 11 10.14 -28.36 -16.15
N PHE A 12 9.52 -27.39 -15.47
CA PHE A 12 8.98 -27.51 -14.11
C PHE A 12 7.45 -27.65 -14.07
N LEU A 13 6.75 -27.40 -15.17
CA LEU A 13 5.28 -27.51 -15.27
C LEU A 13 4.70 -28.87 -14.81
N PRO A 14 5.37 -30.03 -15.01
CA PRO A 14 4.84 -31.30 -14.50
C PRO A 14 4.88 -31.43 -12.96
N PHE A 15 5.67 -30.59 -12.28
CA PHE A 15 5.98 -30.73 -10.86
C PHE A 15 5.44 -29.60 -9.98
N TYR A 16 5.18 -28.43 -10.57
CA TYR A 16 4.77 -27.23 -9.87
C TYR A 16 3.51 -26.62 -10.46
N THR A 17 2.75 -25.95 -9.62
CA THR A 17 1.53 -25.22 -9.99
C THR A 17 1.40 -23.98 -9.12
N THR A 18 0.78 -22.96 -9.67
CA THR A 18 0.38 -21.73 -9.01
C THR A 18 -1.05 -21.88 -8.52
N SER A 19 -1.29 -21.42 -7.29
CA SER A 19 -2.61 -21.44 -6.69
C SER A 19 -2.72 -20.31 -5.67
N SER A 20 -3.93 -19.81 -5.47
CA SER A 20 -4.23 -18.70 -4.57
C SER A 20 -5.27 -19.11 -3.53
N GLY A 21 -5.03 -18.79 -2.27
CA GLY A 21 -6.00 -18.98 -1.20
C GLY A 21 -5.36 -18.99 0.18
N THR A 22 -6.18 -18.86 1.23
CA THR A 22 -5.70 -19.01 2.61
C THR A 22 -5.11 -20.38 2.88
N SER A 23 -5.50 -21.40 2.10
CA SER A 23 -4.89 -22.74 2.09
C SER A 23 -3.40 -22.74 1.72
N MET A 24 -2.88 -21.72 1.02
CA MET A 24 -1.44 -21.55 0.74
C MET A 24 -0.75 -20.75 1.85
N ALA A 25 -1.47 -19.83 2.50
CA ALA A 25 -0.96 -19.06 3.63
C ALA A 25 -0.78 -19.93 4.89
N THR A 26 -1.70 -20.85 5.18
CA THR A 26 -1.62 -21.76 6.33
C THR A 26 -0.32 -22.60 6.37
N PRO A 27 0.07 -23.34 5.32
CA PRO A 27 1.32 -24.10 5.33
C PRO A 27 2.57 -23.22 5.32
N HIS A 28 2.49 -21.98 4.80
CA HIS A 28 3.58 -21.02 4.91
C HIS A 28 3.89 -20.69 6.38
N VAL A 29 2.85 -20.35 7.18
CA VAL A 29 3.02 -20.10 8.61
C VAL A 29 3.45 -21.38 9.34
N ALA A 30 2.92 -22.55 8.99
CA ALA A 30 3.35 -23.82 9.59
C ALA A 30 4.85 -24.10 9.39
N GLY A 31 5.40 -23.76 8.21
CA GLY A 31 6.84 -23.84 7.96
C GLY A 31 7.66 -22.91 8.85
N ILE A 32 7.18 -21.68 9.07
CA ILE A 32 7.84 -20.74 9.99
C ILE A 32 7.81 -21.28 11.42
N VAL A 33 6.68 -21.83 11.88
CA VAL A 33 6.58 -22.45 13.21
C VAL A 33 7.57 -23.60 13.37
N ALA A 34 7.79 -24.40 12.33
CA ALA A 34 8.82 -25.44 12.34
C ALA A 34 10.23 -24.86 12.58
N LEU A 35 10.57 -23.73 11.95
CA LEU A 35 11.83 -23.02 12.22
C LEU A 35 11.93 -22.54 13.67
N LEU A 36 10.83 -22.01 14.23
CA LEU A 36 10.83 -21.57 15.64
C LEU A 36 11.05 -22.75 16.60
N LEU A 37 10.41 -23.89 16.33
CA LEU A 37 10.56 -25.11 17.12
C LEU A 37 11.94 -25.77 16.94
N GLU A 38 12.62 -25.54 15.81
CA GLU A 38 14.01 -25.96 15.62
C GLU A 38 14.96 -25.16 16.52
N VAL A 39 14.71 -23.85 16.69
CA VAL A 39 15.47 -23.00 17.61
C VAL A 39 15.16 -23.33 19.06
N ASP A 40 13.88 -23.49 19.41
CA ASP A 40 13.43 -23.81 20.76
C ASP A 40 12.26 -24.81 20.73
N PRO A 41 12.54 -26.12 20.91
CA PRO A 41 11.52 -27.16 20.92
C PRO A 41 10.57 -27.10 22.13
N THR A 42 10.84 -26.27 23.13
CA THR A 42 10.02 -26.17 24.34
C THR A 42 8.87 -25.17 24.22
N LEU A 43 8.84 -24.43 23.11
CA LEU A 43 7.80 -23.45 22.80
C LEU A 43 6.39 -24.04 22.88
N THR A 44 5.53 -23.37 23.65
CA THR A 44 4.10 -23.62 23.66
C THR A 44 3.41 -22.96 22.46
N PRO A 45 2.21 -23.43 22.05
CA PRO A 45 1.44 -22.78 20.99
C PRO A 45 1.15 -21.29 21.24
N ASP A 46 0.95 -20.89 22.50
CA ASP A 46 0.70 -19.50 22.87
C ASP A 46 1.95 -18.63 22.72
N GLU A 47 3.13 -19.15 23.09
CA GLU A 47 4.40 -18.45 22.87
C GLU A 47 4.70 -18.32 21.37
N VAL A 48 4.50 -19.38 20.58
CA VAL A 48 4.62 -19.33 19.12
C VAL A 48 3.73 -18.23 18.54
N LYS A 49 2.47 -18.18 18.96
CA LYS A 49 1.51 -17.16 18.51
C LYS A 49 1.99 -15.75 18.91
N SER A 50 2.44 -15.57 20.15
CA SER A 50 2.93 -14.28 20.64
C SER A 50 4.16 -13.78 19.88
N ILE A 51 5.10 -14.67 19.54
CA ILE A 51 6.29 -14.34 18.74
C ILE A 51 5.88 -13.91 17.34
N LEU A 52 5.04 -14.69 16.66
CA LEU A 52 4.56 -14.36 15.32
C LEU A 52 3.80 -13.03 15.30
N GLN A 53 2.98 -12.78 16.32
CA GLN A 53 2.22 -11.55 16.43
C GLN A 53 3.12 -10.35 16.68
N SER A 54 4.06 -10.43 17.63
CA SER A 54 4.96 -9.32 17.98
C SER A 54 5.98 -8.98 16.89
N THR A 55 6.31 -9.93 16.01
CA THR A 55 7.32 -9.72 14.96
C THR A 55 6.73 -9.39 13.60
N ALA A 56 5.39 -9.34 13.48
CA ALA A 56 4.70 -9.11 12.23
C ALA A 56 4.99 -7.73 11.62
N THR A 57 4.97 -7.64 10.30
CA THR A 57 5.09 -6.39 9.54
C THR A 57 3.70 -5.83 9.26
N ASN A 58 3.48 -4.54 9.51
CA ASN A 58 2.17 -3.89 9.29
C ASN A 58 1.71 -4.08 7.83
N MET A 59 0.41 -4.28 7.64
CA MET A 59 -0.22 -4.27 6.33
C MET A 59 -0.93 -2.93 6.14
N GLN A 60 -0.56 -2.19 5.10
CA GLN A 60 -1.11 -0.87 4.85
C GLN A 60 -2.60 -0.97 4.47
N SER A 61 -3.41 0.02 4.85
CA SER A 61 -4.81 0.15 4.42
C SER A 61 -5.69 -1.06 4.77
N ARG A 62 -5.37 -1.72 5.89
CA ARG A 62 -6.12 -2.87 6.41
C ARG A 62 -6.41 -2.70 7.87
N GLU A 63 -7.62 -3.08 8.24
CA GLU A 63 -8.03 -3.06 9.64
C GLU A 63 -7.51 -4.28 10.38
N SER A 64 -7.27 -4.13 11.69
CA SER A 64 -6.75 -5.21 12.53
C SER A 64 -7.66 -6.45 12.57
N TRP A 65 -8.96 -6.30 12.35
CA TRP A 65 -9.90 -7.43 12.26
C TRP A 65 -9.81 -8.20 10.92
N GLU A 66 -9.23 -7.60 9.87
CA GLU A 66 -8.96 -8.26 8.59
C GLU A 66 -7.66 -9.07 8.62
N VAL A 67 -6.60 -8.50 9.22
CA VAL A 67 -5.22 -8.98 9.06
C VAL A 67 -4.50 -9.32 10.37
N GLY A 68 -5.15 -9.12 11.52
CA GLY A 68 -4.52 -9.25 12.81
C GLY A 68 -3.39 -8.23 12.99
N THR A 69 -2.18 -8.73 13.25
CA THR A 69 -0.98 -7.90 13.43
C THR A 69 -0.17 -7.70 12.14
N GLY A 70 -0.66 -8.19 10.99
CA GLY A 70 -0.05 -8.00 9.68
C GLY A 70 0.68 -9.26 9.15
N TYR A 71 1.65 -9.04 8.26
CA TYR A 71 2.42 -10.10 7.62
C TYR A 71 3.39 -10.76 8.59
N VAL A 72 3.46 -12.09 8.61
CA VAL A 72 4.47 -12.81 9.38
C VAL A 72 5.88 -12.48 8.88
N ASN A 73 6.80 -12.16 9.80
CA ASN A 73 8.21 -11.93 9.50
C ASN A 73 9.04 -13.09 10.06
N ALA A 74 9.40 -14.04 9.20
CA ALA A 74 10.11 -15.24 9.61
C ALA A 74 11.47 -14.94 10.27
N PHE A 75 12.22 -13.96 9.75
CA PHE A 75 13.53 -13.60 10.28
C PHE A 75 13.41 -13.01 11.69
N ALA A 76 12.55 -12.00 11.87
CA ALA A 76 12.32 -11.40 13.19
C ALA A 76 11.73 -12.41 14.18
N ALA A 77 10.85 -13.32 13.74
CA ALA A 77 10.30 -14.39 14.58
C ALA A 77 11.38 -15.36 15.07
N VAL A 78 12.28 -15.79 14.18
CA VAL A 78 13.42 -16.64 14.55
C VAL A 78 14.37 -15.89 15.49
N GLN A 79 14.67 -14.63 15.21
CA GLN A 79 15.52 -13.80 16.06
C GLN A 79 14.92 -13.61 17.47
N LYS A 80 13.62 -13.27 17.58
CA LYS A 80 12.90 -13.19 18.86
C LYS A 80 12.83 -14.54 19.58
N THR A 81 12.94 -15.63 18.84
CA THR A 81 13.01 -16.99 19.40
C THR A 81 14.37 -17.27 20.01
N TYR A 82 15.43 -16.87 19.33
CA TYR A 82 16.80 -16.98 19.78
C TYR A 82 17.12 -16.02 20.94
N ASP A 83 16.73 -14.74 20.82
CA ASP A 83 16.86 -13.72 21.86
C ASP A 83 15.46 -13.28 22.33
N ARG A 84 15.02 -13.85 23.45
CA ARG A 84 13.74 -13.54 24.07
C ARG A 84 13.65 -12.09 24.55
N ASN A 85 14.77 -11.41 24.75
CA ASN A 85 14.80 -10.02 25.21
C ASN A 85 14.65 -9.01 24.07
N ALA A 86 14.80 -9.43 22.80
CA ALA A 86 14.67 -8.53 21.64
C ALA A 86 13.28 -7.86 21.63
N GLU A 87 13.23 -6.53 21.62
CA GLU A 87 11.99 -5.76 21.80
C GLU A 87 11.29 -5.48 20.46
N PHE A 88 10.64 -6.51 19.91
CA PHE A 88 9.74 -6.38 18.76
C PHE A 88 8.31 -6.01 19.18
N GLY A 89 7.54 -5.49 18.21
CA GLY A 89 6.09 -5.37 18.31
C GLY A 89 5.56 -4.02 18.76
N SER A 90 6.43 -3.12 19.21
CA SER A 90 6.07 -1.74 19.57
C SER A 90 5.61 -0.92 18.36
N THR A 91 5.96 -1.34 17.14
CA THR A 91 5.58 -0.68 15.88
C THR A 91 4.29 -1.20 15.27
N ILE A 92 3.66 -2.22 15.86
CA ILE A 92 2.46 -2.84 15.30
C ILE A 92 1.25 -1.93 15.50
N ASN A 93 0.64 -1.49 14.40
CA ASN A 93 -0.49 -0.57 14.44
C ASN A 93 -1.65 -1.11 15.29
N ALA A 94 -1.94 -2.43 15.22
CA ALA A 94 -3.00 -3.06 16.00
C ALA A 94 -2.82 -2.97 17.53
N ASN A 95 -1.59 -2.74 18.01
CA ASN A 95 -1.27 -2.66 19.44
C ASN A 95 -1.04 -1.21 19.91
N ARG A 96 -1.07 -0.22 19.01
CA ARG A 96 -0.77 1.17 19.32
C ARG A 96 -2.04 1.95 19.65
N GLU A 97 -1.93 2.81 20.66
CA GLU A 97 -2.91 3.86 20.89
C GLU A 97 -2.61 5.02 19.96
N PHE A 98 -3.58 5.40 19.13
CA PHE A 98 -3.46 6.53 18.22
C PHE A 98 -4.08 7.78 18.83
N ASN A 99 -3.44 8.91 18.57
CA ASN A 99 -3.92 10.20 19.03
C ASN A 99 -4.98 10.79 18.13
N GLY A 100 -4.85 10.57 16.82
CA GLY A 100 -5.76 10.97 15.76
C GLY A 100 -6.60 9.79 15.27
N GLU A 101 -7.83 10.10 14.89
CA GLU A 101 -8.70 9.17 14.20
C GLU A 101 -9.49 9.94 13.14
N ALA A 102 -9.62 9.34 11.97
CA ALA A 102 -10.46 9.85 10.90
C ALA A 102 -11.24 8.68 10.33
N GLN A 103 -12.56 8.86 10.20
CA GLN A 103 -13.47 7.89 9.64
C GLN A 103 -13.99 8.41 8.32
N PHE A 104 -14.03 7.51 7.33
CA PHE A 104 -14.55 7.80 6.01
C PHE A 104 -15.69 6.84 5.70
N ASP A 105 -16.80 7.40 5.24
CA ASP A 105 -17.84 6.62 4.60
C ASP A 105 -17.40 6.35 3.17
N VAL A 106 -17.34 5.07 2.83
CA VAL A 106 -16.94 4.60 1.50
C VAL A 106 -18.18 4.24 0.70
N GLN A 107 -18.35 4.86 -0.46
CA GLN A 107 -19.32 4.45 -1.47
C GLN A 107 -18.59 3.91 -2.68
N THR A 108 -19.06 2.78 -3.21
CA THR A 108 -18.50 2.16 -4.42
C THR A 108 -19.61 1.96 -5.44
N THR A 109 -19.43 2.53 -6.63
CA THR A 109 -20.37 2.42 -7.73
C THR A 109 -19.68 1.74 -8.92
N PRO A 110 -20.15 0.56 -9.35
CA PRO A 110 -19.61 -0.10 -10.53
C PRO A 110 -20.07 0.62 -11.81
N PHE A 111 -19.22 0.58 -12.84
CA PHE A 111 -19.54 1.11 -14.16
C PHE A 111 -18.86 0.29 -15.26
N THR A 112 -19.32 0.47 -16.50
CA THR A 112 -18.71 -0.10 -17.71
C THR A 112 -18.60 0.96 -18.79
N VAL A 113 -17.51 0.92 -19.57
CA VAL A 113 -17.29 1.78 -20.74
C VAL A 113 -16.75 0.92 -21.87
N ASN A 114 -17.29 1.05 -23.08
CA ASN A 114 -16.68 0.41 -24.24
C ASN A 114 -15.59 1.30 -24.83
N TYR A 115 -14.40 0.73 -25.00
CA TYR A 115 -13.33 1.35 -25.75
C TYR A 115 -13.35 0.88 -27.20
N ASP A 116 -13.44 1.83 -28.14
CA ASP A 116 -13.36 1.59 -29.58
C ASP A 116 -12.17 2.37 -30.18
N PRO A 117 -11.11 1.70 -30.66
CA PRO A 117 -9.94 2.34 -31.23
C PRO A 117 -10.22 3.00 -32.59
N THR A 118 -11.36 2.72 -33.23
CA THR A 118 -11.71 3.31 -34.53
C THR A 118 -12.20 4.75 -34.42
N GLY A 119 -12.58 5.19 -33.20
CA GLY A 119 -13.16 6.52 -32.98
C GLY A 119 -14.59 6.67 -33.53
N VAL A 120 -15.22 5.57 -33.95
CA VAL A 120 -16.62 5.58 -34.41
C VAL A 120 -17.57 5.75 -33.21
N THR A 121 -17.23 5.17 -32.07
CA THR A 121 -17.89 5.43 -30.79
C THR A 121 -16.90 6.02 -29.77
N ASN A 122 -17.28 7.14 -29.15
CA ASN A 122 -16.58 7.72 -28.00
C ASN A 122 -17.47 7.56 -26.79
N GLU A 123 -17.51 6.35 -26.24
CA GLU A 123 -18.27 6.11 -25.02
C GLU A 123 -17.50 6.67 -23.82
N THR A 124 -18.21 7.43 -23.00
CA THR A 124 -17.72 7.99 -21.75
C THR A 124 -18.72 7.66 -20.66
N HIS A 125 -18.23 7.48 -19.43
CA HIS A 125 -19.10 7.33 -18.28
C HIS A 125 -19.14 8.62 -17.48
N ASN A 126 -20.33 9.18 -17.27
CA ASN A 126 -20.51 10.40 -16.50
C ASN A 126 -21.07 10.07 -15.12
N PHE A 127 -20.56 10.77 -14.11
CA PHE A 127 -21.03 10.69 -12.73
C PHE A 127 -20.95 12.08 -12.10
N SER A 128 -21.76 12.35 -11.08
CA SER A 128 -21.78 13.66 -10.43
C SER A 128 -21.32 13.53 -8.99
N LEU A 129 -20.55 14.51 -8.52
CA LEU A 129 -20.10 14.63 -7.13
C LEU A 129 -20.78 15.83 -6.47
N THR A 130 -21.12 15.71 -5.19
CA THR A 130 -21.74 16.81 -4.44
C THR A 130 -20.71 17.86 -4.00
N GLY A 131 -19.44 17.48 -3.94
CA GLY A 131 -18.33 18.28 -3.42
C GLY A 131 -18.07 18.07 -1.93
N ASP A 132 -18.84 17.18 -1.29
CA ASP A 132 -18.59 16.74 0.09
C ASP A 132 -17.55 15.62 0.14
N GLU A 133 -17.26 14.99 -1.00
CA GLU A 133 -16.31 13.91 -1.12
C GLU A 133 -14.89 14.41 -0.85
N SER A 134 -14.19 13.68 0.01
CA SER A 134 -12.79 13.94 0.37
C SER A 134 -11.82 13.27 -0.60
N VAL A 135 -12.17 12.09 -1.11
CA VAL A 135 -11.35 11.35 -2.06
C VAL A 135 -12.23 10.74 -3.14
N LEU A 136 -11.82 10.92 -4.39
CA LEU A 136 -12.31 10.19 -5.55
C LEU A 136 -11.22 9.22 -6.00
N SER A 137 -11.54 7.93 -6.10
CA SER A 137 -10.71 6.93 -6.78
C SER A 137 -11.53 6.28 -7.89
N VAL A 138 -10.99 6.29 -9.10
CA VAL A 138 -11.55 5.58 -10.25
C VAL A 138 -10.57 4.50 -10.64
N ARG A 139 -11.02 3.25 -10.63
CA ARG A 139 -10.21 2.09 -11.00
C ARG A 139 -10.88 1.30 -12.10
N VAL A 140 -10.11 0.85 -13.08
CA VAL A 140 -10.58 0.02 -14.20
C VAL A 140 -9.71 -1.22 -14.39
N SER A 141 -10.32 -2.28 -14.90
CA SER A 141 -9.64 -3.51 -15.35
C SER A 141 -9.57 -3.52 -16.88
N LEU A 142 -8.35 -3.57 -17.42
CA LEU A 142 -8.04 -3.55 -18.86
C LEU A 142 -7.39 -4.87 -19.28
N GLU A 143 -8.12 -5.96 -19.06
CA GLU A 143 -7.63 -7.32 -19.27
C GLU A 143 -7.31 -7.61 -20.75
N GLY A 144 -7.88 -6.84 -21.68
CA GLY A 144 -7.71 -7.08 -23.11
C GLY A 144 -8.53 -8.26 -23.61
N VAL A 145 -8.43 -8.54 -24.92
CA VAL A 145 -9.16 -9.65 -25.55
C VAL A 145 -8.54 -10.98 -25.12
N ALA A 146 -9.36 -11.86 -24.55
CA ALA A 146 -8.99 -13.19 -24.03
C ALA A 146 -8.12 -13.21 -22.76
N GLY A 147 -8.02 -12.10 -22.01
CA GLY A 147 -7.29 -12.05 -20.73
C GLY A 147 -5.76 -12.05 -20.87
N GLU A 148 -5.25 -12.04 -22.10
CA GLU A 148 -3.83 -12.00 -22.43
C GLU A 148 -3.34 -10.55 -22.47
N THR A 149 -2.63 -10.16 -21.41
CA THR A 149 -1.74 -8.98 -21.28
C THR A 149 -2.17 -7.67 -21.96
N GLY A 150 -2.99 -6.91 -21.24
CA GLY A 150 -2.88 -5.45 -21.05
C GLY A 150 -2.99 -4.59 -22.30
N ASN A 151 -4.23 -4.23 -22.61
CA ASN A 151 -4.55 -3.24 -23.63
C ASN A 151 -3.79 -1.92 -23.35
N PRO A 152 -3.06 -1.33 -24.33
CA PRO A 152 -2.31 -0.09 -24.15
C PRO A 152 -3.22 1.14 -24.15
N VAL A 153 -4.22 1.12 -23.27
CA VAL A 153 -5.17 2.20 -23.04
C VAL A 153 -4.99 2.78 -21.64
N ASN A 154 -5.43 4.01 -21.51
CA ASN A 154 -5.28 4.88 -20.37
C ASN A 154 -6.65 5.11 -19.74
N LEU A 155 -6.67 5.19 -18.41
CA LEU A 155 -7.79 5.78 -17.70
C LEU A 155 -7.60 7.29 -17.62
N ILE A 156 -8.60 8.04 -18.06
CA ILE A 156 -8.68 9.49 -17.92
C ILE A 156 -9.95 9.83 -17.16
N VAL A 157 -9.80 10.69 -16.16
CA VAL A 157 -10.88 11.24 -15.36
C VAL A 157 -10.85 12.75 -15.54
N ILE A 158 -11.94 13.34 -15.99
CA ILE A 158 -12.05 14.75 -16.36
C ILE A 158 -12.97 15.44 -15.36
N ASP A 159 -12.50 16.54 -14.79
CA ASP A 159 -13.29 17.33 -13.84
C ASP A 159 -14.29 18.29 -14.54
N PRO A 160 -15.23 18.89 -13.79
CA PRO A 160 -16.20 19.85 -14.32
C PRO A 160 -15.60 21.07 -15.03
N ASN A 161 -14.34 21.41 -14.76
CA ASN A 161 -13.62 22.51 -15.40
C ASN A 161 -12.84 22.05 -16.66
N GLY A 162 -12.85 20.76 -16.98
CA GLY A 162 -12.11 20.16 -18.10
C GLY A 162 -10.67 19.78 -17.78
N VAL A 163 -10.25 19.74 -16.51
CA VAL A 163 -8.91 19.28 -16.12
C VAL A 163 -8.86 17.76 -16.21
N GLU A 164 -7.88 17.23 -16.94
CA GLU A 164 -7.66 15.79 -17.11
C GLU A 164 -6.70 15.24 -16.03
N TYR A 165 -7.14 14.19 -15.35
CA TYR A 165 -6.34 13.36 -14.46
C TYR A 165 -6.14 11.99 -15.11
N SER A 166 -4.91 11.48 -15.14
CA SER A 166 -4.58 10.32 -15.96
C SER A 166 -3.72 9.30 -15.23
N SER A 167 -3.98 8.01 -15.48
CA SER A 167 -3.16 6.90 -14.95
C SER A 167 -1.84 6.69 -15.70
N GLY A 168 -1.68 7.28 -16.89
CA GLY A 168 -0.58 7.01 -17.82
C GLY A 168 -0.74 5.68 -18.59
N ILE A 169 0.15 5.47 -19.58
CA ILE A 169 0.20 4.23 -20.37
C ILE A 169 1.60 3.61 -20.25
N PRO A 170 1.75 2.37 -19.76
CA PRO A 170 3.01 1.65 -19.82
C PRO A 170 3.30 1.25 -21.27
N VAL A 171 4.30 1.89 -21.91
CA VAL A 171 4.60 1.73 -23.35
C VAL A 171 5.55 0.57 -23.69
N LEU A 172 6.25 -0.01 -22.70
CA LEU A 172 7.25 -1.07 -22.95
C LEU A 172 6.72 -2.48 -22.65
N PHE A 173 5.85 -2.64 -21.65
CA PHE A 173 5.11 -3.85 -21.30
C PHE A 173 4.13 -3.51 -20.16
N THR A 174 2.91 -4.05 -20.17
CA THR A 174 1.95 -3.85 -19.07
C THR A 174 2.23 -4.84 -17.94
N LEU A 175 2.86 -4.39 -16.85
CA LEU A 175 3.06 -5.22 -15.63
C LEU A 175 1.76 -5.49 -14.86
N THR A 176 0.70 -4.77 -15.17
CA THR A 176 -0.64 -4.92 -14.59
C THR A 176 -1.69 -4.42 -15.58
N TYR A 177 -2.87 -5.04 -15.57
CA TYR A 177 -4.05 -4.62 -16.31
C TYR A 177 -4.91 -3.60 -15.53
N LEU A 178 -4.58 -3.33 -14.27
CA LEU A 178 -5.28 -2.34 -13.46
C LEU A 178 -4.77 -0.93 -13.76
N ARG A 179 -5.69 0.03 -13.83
CA ARG A 179 -5.39 1.48 -13.85
C ARG A 179 -6.21 2.17 -12.80
N GLU A 180 -5.61 3.14 -12.13
CA GLU A 180 -6.27 3.92 -11.11
C GLU A 180 -5.89 5.40 -11.22
N VAL A 181 -6.87 6.27 -11.04
CA VAL A 181 -6.70 7.71 -10.86
C VAL A 181 -7.31 8.07 -9.52
N GLN A 182 -6.54 8.79 -8.69
CA GLN A 182 -7.01 9.29 -7.41
C GLN A 182 -6.92 10.80 -7.36
N VAL A 183 -8.01 11.45 -6.94
CA VAL A 183 -8.11 12.89 -6.74
C VAL A 183 -8.50 13.15 -5.29
N THR A 184 -7.71 14.00 -4.61
CA THR A 184 -8.04 14.46 -3.26
C THR A 184 -8.79 15.78 -3.33
N ASN A 185 -9.80 15.95 -2.48
CA ASN A 185 -10.69 17.11 -2.44
C ASN A 185 -11.30 17.48 -3.81
N PRO A 186 -11.97 16.52 -4.49
CA PRO A 186 -12.59 16.76 -5.80
C PRO A 186 -13.64 17.88 -5.74
N ILE A 187 -13.71 18.68 -6.80
CA ILE A 187 -14.72 19.73 -6.92
C ILE A 187 -16.10 19.13 -7.20
N ALA A 188 -17.15 19.82 -6.72
CA ALA A 188 -18.54 19.50 -7.03
C ALA A 188 -18.81 19.64 -8.54
N GLY A 189 -19.67 18.78 -9.07
CA GLY A 189 -20.15 18.87 -10.45
C GLY A 189 -20.09 17.53 -11.20
N ASP A 190 -20.23 17.62 -12.52
CA ASP A 190 -20.24 16.48 -13.41
C ASP A 190 -18.81 16.10 -13.83
N TRP A 191 -18.43 14.88 -13.51
CA TRP A 191 -17.17 14.26 -13.85
C TRP A 191 -17.36 13.24 -14.97
N THR A 192 -16.32 13.06 -15.78
CA THR A 192 -16.33 12.13 -16.90
C THR A 192 -15.17 11.16 -16.81
N VAL A 193 -15.45 9.88 -16.98
CA VAL A 193 -14.46 8.83 -17.20
C VAL A 193 -14.38 8.53 -18.69
N GLU A 194 -13.16 8.57 -19.24
CA GLU A 194 -12.83 8.25 -20.61
C GLU A 194 -11.70 7.20 -20.64
N ILE A 195 -11.82 6.23 -21.55
CA ILE A 195 -10.73 5.31 -21.88
C ILE A 195 -10.10 5.77 -23.19
N ARG A 196 -8.79 6.01 -23.17
CA ARG A 196 -8.06 6.58 -24.32
C ARG A 196 -6.83 5.74 -24.63
N GLY A 197 -6.68 5.32 -25.88
CA GLY A 197 -5.51 4.56 -26.36
C GLY A 197 -4.27 5.42 -26.57
N LEU A 198 -3.17 4.78 -26.96
CA LEU A 198 -1.92 5.45 -27.31
C LEU A 198 -2.11 6.41 -28.48
N ARG A 199 -1.82 7.70 -28.27
CA ARG A 199 -1.82 8.70 -29.34
C ARG A 199 -0.39 9.00 -29.78
N GLY A 200 -0.18 9.07 -31.10
CA GLY A 200 1.04 9.64 -31.69
C GLY A 200 0.92 11.15 -31.87
N ASP A 201 1.66 11.72 -32.82
CA ASP A 201 1.55 13.12 -33.27
C ASP A 201 0.11 13.48 -33.71
N GLU A 202 -0.24 14.77 -33.67
CA GLU A 202 -1.58 15.43 -33.73
C GLU A 202 -2.50 15.02 -34.90
N ALA A 203 -2.06 14.17 -35.82
CA ALA A 203 -2.76 13.83 -37.06
C ALA A 203 -3.63 12.55 -37.01
N ASN A 204 -3.78 11.88 -35.86
CA ASN A 204 -4.65 10.69 -35.74
C ASN A 204 -5.98 11.03 -35.02
N PRO A 205 -7.11 11.20 -35.74
CA PRO A 205 -8.41 11.58 -35.18
C PRO A 205 -9.15 10.42 -34.48
N THR A 206 -8.49 9.31 -34.21
CA THR A 206 -9.09 8.15 -33.53
C THR A 206 -8.90 8.23 -32.01
N ASN A 207 -9.57 7.36 -31.24
CA ASN A 207 -9.42 7.29 -29.77
C ASN A 207 -8.04 6.78 -29.30
N GLY A 208 -7.01 6.83 -30.14
CA GLY A 208 -5.70 6.24 -29.93
C GLY A 208 -5.65 4.77 -30.33
N VAL A 209 -4.43 4.22 -30.39
CA VAL A 209 -4.16 2.81 -30.68
C VAL A 209 -4.40 1.98 -29.42
N GLY A 210 -5.22 0.95 -29.57
CA GLY A 210 -5.55 -0.03 -28.55
C GLY A 210 -6.44 -1.12 -29.15
N ILE A 211 -6.80 -2.10 -28.36
CA ILE A 211 -7.70 -3.20 -28.74
C ILE A 211 -9.10 -2.85 -28.26
N ALA A 212 -10.11 -3.01 -29.10
CA ALA A 212 -11.50 -2.79 -28.67
C ALA A 212 -11.87 -3.73 -27.52
N GLU A 213 -12.40 -3.19 -26.43
CA GLU A 213 -12.83 -3.99 -25.27
C GLU A 213 -13.92 -3.28 -24.45
N THR A 214 -14.71 -4.06 -23.72
CA THR A 214 -15.61 -3.53 -22.69
C THR A 214 -14.86 -3.46 -21.36
N VAL A 215 -14.56 -2.24 -20.93
CA VAL A 215 -13.82 -1.97 -19.70
C VAL A 215 -14.79 -1.93 -18.53
N SER A 216 -14.54 -2.77 -17.53
CA SER A 216 -15.26 -2.73 -16.25
C SER A 216 -14.46 -1.94 -15.22
N GLY A 217 -15.14 -1.11 -14.45
CA GLY A 217 -14.52 -0.26 -13.44
C GLY A 217 -15.39 -0.02 -12.22
N ILE A 218 -14.77 0.60 -11.24
CA ILE A 218 -15.42 1.07 -10.01
C ILE A 218 -15.05 2.52 -9.77
N ILE A 219 -16.04 3.30 -9.35
CA ILE A 219 -15.85 4.63 -8.77
C ILE A 219 -16.01 4.47 -7.28
N LYS A 220 -14.95 4.79 -6.53
CA LYS A 220 -14.94 4.81 -5.07
C LYS A 220 -14.87 6.26 -4.60
N THR A 221 -15.91 6.71 -3.91
CA THR A 221 -15.90 8.00 -3.22
C THR A 221 -15.77 7.78 -1.72
N GLN A 222 -15.05 8.67 -1.06
CA GLN A 222 -14.84 8.65 0.38
C GLN A 222 -15.22 10.01 0.95
N THR A 223 -16.13 10.02 1.91
CA THR A 223 -16.58 11.24 2.58
C THR A 223 -16.21 11.15 4.05
N ALA A 224 -15.54 12.17 4.59
CA ALA A 224 -15.17 12.19 5.99
C ALA A 224 -16.43 12.22 6.88
N SER A 225 -16.67 11.17 7.65
CA SER A 225 -17.85 11.01 8.51
C SER A 225 -17.59 11.46 9.95
N GLY A 226 -16.33 11.52 10.37
CA GLY A 226 -15.92 12.06 11.65
C GLY A 226 -14.39 12.04 11.81
N TYR A 227 -13.87 12.91 12.69
CA TYR A 227 -12.47 12.87 13.07
C TYR A 227 -12.25 13.38 14.50
N THR A 228 -11.23 12.83 15.16
CA THR A 228 -10.77 13.27 16.48
C THR A 228 -9.25 13.44 16.48
N GLY A 229 -8.71 14.22 17.41
CA GLY A 229 -7.26 14.40 17.52
C GLY A 229 -6.63 15.28 16.45
N LEU A 230 -7.42 16.06 15.69
CA LEU A 230 -6.96 16.91 14.59
C LEU A 230 -7.46 18.35 14.78
N ASN A 231 -7.22 18.92 15.96
CA ASN A 231 -7.87 20.17 16.37
C ASN A 231 -7.39 21.42 15.59
N ASP A 232 -6.28 21.34 14.87
CA ASP A 232 -5.58 22.47 14.26
C ASP A 232 -5.49 22.40 12.72
N ILE A 233 -6.20 21.46 12.09
CA ILE A 233 -6.12 21.28 10.62
C ILE A 233 -7.25 21.99 9.86
N SER A 234 -8.28 22.50 10.55
CA SER A 234 -9.44 23.10 9.89
C SER A 234 -9.05 24.31 9.03
N GLY A 235 -9.44 24.28 7.76
CA GLY A 235 -9.12 25.32 6.78
C GLY A 235 -7.69 25.25 6.22
N HIS A 236 -6.91 24.24 6.63
CA HIS A 236 -5.58 24.02 6.06
C HIS A 236 -5.70 23.40 4.66
N PRO A 237 -4.90 23.81 3.65
CA PRO A 237 -4.98 23.23 2.30
C PRO A 237 -4.76 21.71 2.25
N ALA A 238 -4.02 21.16 3.22
CA ALA A 238 -3.78 19.72 3.36
C ALA A 238 -4.77 18.98 4.28
N GLU A 239 -5.83 19.63 4.78
CA GLU A 239 -6.78 19.05 5.73
C GLU A 239 -7.28 17.65 5.30
N THR A 240 -7.73 17.54 4.06
CA THR A 240 -8.24 16.29 3.49
C THR A 240 -7.16 15.21 3.39
N ALA A 241 -5.96 15.57 2.95
CA ALA A 241 -4.83 14.65 2.86
C ALA A 241 -4.40 14.15 4.25
N ILE A 242 -4.44 15.02 5.27
CA ILE A 242 -4.12 14.66 6.65
C ILE A 242 -5.14 13.68 7.20
N LYS A 243 -6.45 13.95 7.02
CA LYS A 243 -7.50 13.02 7.46
C LYS A 243 -7.35 11.65 6.80
N LEU A 244 -7.08 11.61 5.49
CA LEU A 244 -6.84 10.36 4.77
C LEU A 244 -5.61 9.61 5.30
N ALA A 245 -4.49 10.31 5.52
CA ALA A 245 -3.29 9.67 6.05
C ALA A 245 -3.51 9.10 7.47
N ILE A 246 -4.31 9.78 8.30
CA ILE A 246 -4.69 9.32 9.65
C ILE A 246 -5.62 8.10 9.58
N SER A 247 -6.63 8.10 8.69
CA SER A 247 -7.54 6.95 8.55
C SER A 247 -6.82 5.70 8.08
N GLU A 248 -5.83 5.87 7.21
CA GLU A 248 -5.00 4.78 6.66
C GLU A 248 -3.84 4.38 7.59
N ARG A 249 -3.77 4.96 8.81
CA ARG A 249 -2.71 4.74 9.81
C ARG A 249 -1.29 4.96 9.26
N LEU A 250 -1.12 5.93 8.38
CA LEU A 250 0.18 6.31 7.78
C LEU A 250 0.93 7.35 8.63
N THR A 251 0.19 8.09 9.45
CA THR A 251 0.69 9.13 10.36
C THR A 251 -0.21 9.16 11.59
N ASP A 252 0.22 9.83 12.65
CA ASP A 252 -0.61 10.10 13.83
C ASP A 252 -0.52 11.56 14.26
N SER A 253 -1.44 11.98 15.12
CA SER A 253 -1.41 13.27 15.81
C SER A 253 -0.51 13.25 17.03
N PHE A 254 -0.17 14.43 17.55
CA PHE A 254 0.56 14.54 18.81
C PHE A 254 -0.36 14.34 20.02
N ASN A 255 0.23 14.09 21.19
CA ASN A 255 -0.48 13.86 22.45
C ASN A 255 -1.40 15.03 22.87
N ASP A 256 -1.13 16.24 22.36
CA ASP A 256 -1.97 17.42 22.58
C ASP A 256 -3.20 17.48 21.65
N LYS A 257 -3.45 16.40 20.88
CA LYS A 257 -4.57 16.26 19.94
C LYS A 257 -4.53 17.27 18.78
N ASN A 258 -3.33 17.77 18.47
CA ASN A 258 -3.04 18.57 17.29
C ASN A 258 -2.17 17.78 16.32
N TYR A 259 -2.32 18.02 15.01
CA TYR A 259 -1.48 17.43 13.96
C TYR A 259 -0.26 18.30 13.64
N LYS A 260 -0.37 19.63 13.80
CA LYS A 260 0.69 20.62 13.51
C LYS A 260 1.11 20.61 12.04
N PRO A 261 0.20 20.90 11.09
CA PRO A 261 0.41 20.68 9.66
C PRO A 261 1.56 21.50 9.04
N ASN A 262 1.98 22.59 9.69
CA ASN A 262 3.08 23.45 9.23
C ASN A 262 4.40 23.21 9.99
N LYS A 263 4.43 22.29 10.96
CA LYS A 263 5.64 21.96 11.69
C LYS A 263 6.57 21.16 10.80
N ASN A 264 7.86 21.49 10.83
CA ASN A 264 8.87 20.69 10.16
C ASN A 264 8.88 19.26 10.71
N LEU A 265 8.85 18.28 9.80
CA LEU A 265 8.94 16.86 10.10
C LEU A 265 10.35 16.52 10.59
N LYS A 266 10.46 15.86 11.75
CA LYS A 266 11.73 15.31 12.23
C LYS A 266 12.09 14.03 11.51
N ARG A 267 13.37 13.65 11.52
CA ARG A 267 13.84 12.43 10.84
C ARG A 267 13.25 11.18 11.49
N ILE A 268 13.14 11.16 12.82
CA ILE A 268 12.52 10.07 13.57
C ILE A 268 11.02 9.93 13.30
N GLU A 269 10.31 11.06 13.11
CA GLU A 269 8.88 11.07 12.76
C GLU A 269 8.68 10.51 11.35
N LEU A 270 9.58 10.83 10.41
CA LEU A 270 9.57 10.21 9.08
C LEU A 270 9.82 8.69 9.15
N ALA A 271 10.79 8.26 9.96
CA ALA A 271 11.09 6.84 10.14
C ALA A 271 9.88 6.05 10.65
N GLU A 272 9.18 6.61 11.63
CA GLU A 272 7.94 6.06 12.14
C GLU A 272 6.86 5.93 11.05
N TYR A 273 6.62 6.98 10.27
CA TYR A 273 5.60 6.95 9.20
C TYR A 273 5.92 5.94 8.10
N LEU A 274 7.21 5.75 7.77
CA LEU A 274 7.63 4.71 6.84
C LEU A 274 7.33 3.31 7.41
N VAL A 275 7.64 3.05 8.67
CA VAL A 275 7.36 1.74 9.29
C VAL A 275 5.86 1.46 9.44
N MET A 276 5.07 2.49 9.74
CA MET A 276 3.62 2.37 9.87
C MET A 276 2.95 2.16 8.51
N GLY A 277 3.40 2.89 7.48
CA GLY A 277 2.64 3.08 6.25
C GLY A 277 3.27 2.51 4.98
N GLN A 278 4.50 1.99 5.00
CA GLN A 278 5.19 1.53 3.78
C GLN A 278 5.65 0.07 3.86
N GLU A 279 4.97 -0.75 4.68
CA GLU A 279 5.23 -2.19 4.79
C GLU A 279 6.72 -2.51 5.01
N ILE A 280 7.35 -1.76 5.92
CA ILE A 280 8.76 -1.95 6.27
C ILE A 280 8.88 -3.07 7.30
N ARG A 281 9.71 -4.06 7.01
CA ARG A 281 9.97 -5.19 7.91
C ARG A 281 10.53 -4.68 9.23
N GLN A 282 9.97 -5.17 10.35
CA GLN A 282 10.63 -5.03 11.65
C GLN A 282 12.03 -5.68 11.59
N SER A 283 13.05 -4.93 12.00
CA SER A 283 14.43 -5.41 12.00
C SER A 283 15.20 -4.92 13.22
N LEU A 284 16.00 -5.83 13.82
CA LEU A 284 16.97 -5.51 14.85
C LEU A 284 18.30 -6.19 14.52
N PRO A 285 19.45 -5.55 14.79
CA PRO A 285 20.75 -6.13 14.52
C PRO A 285 21.02 -7.33 15.45
N LEU A 286 21.59 -8.41 14.89
CA LEU A 286 21.86 -9.65 15.63
C LEU A 286 22.98 -9.50 16.67
N ASP A 287 23.90 -8.56 16.46
CA ASP A 287 24.98 -8.25 17.39
C ASP A 287 24.58 -7.24 18.48
N GLY A 288 23.32 -6.78 18.44
CA GLY A 288 22.77 -5.80 19.37
C GLY A 288 23.32 -4.38 19.21
N THR A 289 24.09 -4.10 18.14
CA THR A 289 24.67 -2.77 17.93
C THR A 289 23.63 -1.78 17.42
N THR A 290 23.21 -0.84 18.26
CA THR A 290 22.24 0.19 17.91
C THR A 290 22.89 1.56 17.77
N PHE A 291 22.11 2.56 17.35
CA PHE A 291 22.59 3.94 17.20
C PHE A 291 22.75 4.61 18.58
N SER A 292 23.87 5.31 18.80
CA SER A 292 24.19 5.93 20.09
C SER A 292 23.34 7.17 20.40
N ASP A 293 22.64 7.71 19.40
CA ASP A 293 21.80 8.90 19.48
C ASP A 293 20.30 8.56 19.43
N VAL A 294 19.95 7.27 19.56
CA VAL A 294 18.58 6.78 19.60
C VAL A 294 18.37 6.03 20.91
N ASP A 295 17.45 6.54 21.73
CA ASP A 295 17.09 5.96 23.03
C ASP A 295 15.66 5.41 22.96
N GLY A 296 15.41 4.30 23.64
CA GLY A 296 14.08 3.69 23.72
C GLY A 296 13.86 2.55 22.73
N ALA A 297 13.07 1.56 23.16
CA ALA A 297 12.80 0.35 22.39
C ALA A 297 12.09 0.64 21.06
N PHE A 298 11.12 1.56 21.10
CA PHE A 298 10.33 1.94 19.94
C PHE A 298 11.18 2.67 18.90
N GLU A 299 11.89 3.72 19.32
CA GLU A 299 12.76 4.52 18.45
C GLU A 299 13.90 3.66 17.88
N THR A 300 14.47 2.77 18.69
CA THR A 300 15.47 1.80 18.23
C THR A 300 14.90 0.92 17.13
N LEU A 301 13.73 0.33 17.35
CA LEU A 301 13.14 -0.59 16.38
C LEU A 301 12.78 0.12 15.06
N ILE A 302 12.16 1.31 15.09
CA ILE A 302 11.83 2.03 13.85
C ILE A 302 13.09 2.43 13.09
N THR A 303 14.13 2.92 13.77
CA THR A 303 15.36 3.35 13.11
C THR A 303 16.13 2.18 12.51
N GLN A 304 16.23 1.06 13.21
CA GLN A 304 16.84 -0.17 12.68
C GLN A 304 16.04 -0.74 11.50
N SER A 305 14.72 -0.68 11.55
CA SER A 305 13.84 -1.18 10.48
C SER A 305 14.00 -0.38 9.18
N VAL A 306 14.09 0.94 9.24
CA VAL A 306 14.20 1.78 8.03
C VAL A 306 15.59 1.79 7.40
N VAL A 307 16.64 1.48 8.16
CA VAL A 307 18.02 1.40 7.63
C VAL A 307 18.41 -0.01 7.19
N ALA A 308 17.62 -1.03 7.56
CA ALA A 308 17.94 -2.42 7.26
C ALA A 308 17.97 -2.67 5.74
N GLN A 309 18.94 -3.48 5.31
CA GLN A 309 18.98 -3.98 3.95
C GLN A 309 17.71 -4.80 3.67
N GLY A 310 17.07 -4.57 2.51
CA GLY A 310 15.81 -5.23 2.18
C GLY A 310 14.63 -4.81 3.07
N ALA A 311 14.67 -3.61 3.66
CA ALA A 311 13.64 -3.10 4.55
C ALA A 311 12.21 -3.19 3.95
N PRO A 312 11.94 -2.75 2.70
CA PRO A 312 10.59 -2.80 2.12
C PRO A 312 10.18 -4.22 1.73
N LEU A 313 8.93 -4.62 2.00
CA LEU A 313 8.39 -5.91 1.53
C LEU A 313 8.55 -6.12 0.01
N LYS A 314 8.49 -5.02 -0.76
CA LYS A 314 8.65 -5.02 -2.22
C LYS A 314 10.05 -5.42 -2.70
N ASP A 315 11.09 -5.26 -1.88
CA ASP A 315 12.39 -5.88 -2.17
C ASP A 315 12.30 -7.38 -1.84
N THR A 316 11.95 -8.15 -2.85
CA THR A 316 11.80 -9.61 -2.75
C THR A 316 13.14 -10.33 -2.68
N THR A 317 14.24 -9.65 -3.07
CA THR A 317 15.60 -10.19 -3.05
C THR A 317 16.38 -9.84 -1.78
N GLN A 318 15.89 -8.86 -1.03
CA GLN A 318 16.51 -8.34 0.21
C GLN A 318 17.96 -7.89 -0.01
N PHE A 319 18.21 -7.17 -1.11
CA PHE A 319 19.53 -6.72 -1.51
C PHE A 319 19.67 -5.20 -1.47
N ASP A 320 18.57 -4.46 -1.60
CA ASP A 320 18.61 -3.00 -1.66
C ASP A 320 18.90 -2.40 -0.28
N ASP A 321 19.51 -1.22 -0.26
CA ASP A 321 19.72 -0.46 0.96
C ASP A 321 18.37 -0.11 1.64
N GLY A 322 18.44 0.21 2.93
CA GLY A 322 17.28 0.70 3.66
C GLY A 322 16.68 1.98 3.04
N VAL A 323 15.43 2.25 3.38
CA VAL A 323 14.68 3.44 2.91
C VAL A 323 15.18 4.74 3.54
N MET A 324 16.05 4.67 4.55
CA MET A 324 16.74 5.80 5.13
C MET A 324 18.22 5.48 5.32
N LEU A 325 19.08 6.47 5.06
CA LEU A 325 20.51 6.38 5.32
C LEU A 325 20.85 6.77 6.76
N THR A 326 21.98 6.30 7.27
CA THR A 326 22.52 6.76 8.55
C THR A 326 23.32 8.06 8.38
N SER A 327 23.44 8.85 9.44
CA SER A 327 24.32 10.03 9.46
C SER A 327 25.80 9.62 9.58
N SER A 328 26.05 8.56 10.36
CA SER A 328 27.33 7.86 10.43
C SER A 328 27.10 6.41 10.86
N VAL A 329 28.17 5.62 10.95
CA VAL A 329 28.09 4.21 11.37
C VAL A 329 27.37 4.01 12.70
N SER A 330 27.46 4.98 13.63
CA SER A 330 26.85 4.88 14.97
C SER A 330 25.75 5.90 15.26
N SER A 331 25.30 6.67 14.27
CA SER A 331 24.31 7.74 14.49
C SER A 331 23.26 7.81 13.39
N PHE A 332 22.00 7.91 13.81
CA PHE A 332 20.84 8.06 12.93
C PHE A 332 20.49 9.53 12.65
N ASN A 333 20.79 10.43 13.60
CA ASN A 333 20.39 11.84 13.64
C ASN A 333 18.85 12.03 13.63
N PRO A 334 18.14 11.60 14.70
CA PRO A 334 16.68 11.57 14.77
C PRO A 334 15.98 12.95 14.65
#